data_AF-A0A2T2WX50-F1
#
_entry.id   AF-A0A2T2WX50-F1
#
_cell.length_a   1.000
_cell.length_b   1.000
_cell.length_c   1.000
_cell.angle_alpha   90.00
_cell.angle_beta   90.00
_cell.angle_gamma   90.00
#
_symmetry.space_group_name_H-M   'P 1'
#
loop_
_entity.id
_entity.type
_entity.pdbx_description
1 polymer ?
#
loop_
_entity_poly.entity_id
_entity_poly.type
_entity_poly.pdbx_seq_one_letter_code
_entity_poly.pdbx_strand_id
1 'polypeptide(L)'
;MTLQAENTHWRLRIVPDPEPLNPRDADPLSTWVCWHPRYTLGDSHDYARPQEFLAAITPRVALIFPLYLYDHSGLTVSLDSFLGRAPHAAWDSRQVGFAYVLRSTVRQEYGISRITPIIHDKVRRRVEVEVQEYNQYLHGDIYGFLVEAKSVCDHGMVHYDPVESVWGFYGDDWNVNGLADFLSDEVRPLLQALA
;
A
#
# COMPACT_ATOMS: atom_id res chain seq x y z
N MET A 1 9.32 -3.59 -13.52
CA MET A 1 8.83 -4.12 -14.82
C MET A 1 8.24 -2.97 -15.61
N THR A 2 8.46 -2.88 -16.93
CA THR A 2 7.84 -1.86 -17.79
C THR A 2 6.97 -2.56 -18.84
N LEU A 3 5.70 -2.18 -18.92
CA LEU A 3 4.73 -2.68 -19.89
C LEU A 3 4.32 -1.55 -20.84
N GLN A 4 4.04 -1.87 -22.10
CA GLN A 4 3.56 -0.88 -23.07
C GLN A 4 2.65 -1.49 -24.14
N ALA A 5 1.61 -0.75 -24.51
CA ALA A 5 0.70 -1.07 -25.59
C ALA A 5 0.35 0.22 -26.35
N GLU A 6 0.05 0.11 -27.64
CA GLU A 6 -0.30 1.26 -28.46
C GLU A 6 -1.33 0.91 -29.54
N ASN A 7 -2.10 1.91 -29.95
CA ASN A 7 -3.00 1.85 -31.11
C ASN A 7 -2.61 2.94 -32.12
N THR A 8 -3.52 3.32 -33.02
CA THR A 8 -3.28 4.36 -34.03
C THR A 8 -3.06 5.75 -33.43
N HIS A 9 -3.65 6.03 -32.26
CA HIS A 9 -3.72 7.37 -31.67
C HIS A 9 -3.00 7.50 -30.32
N TRP A 10 -2.77 6.40 -29.62
CA TRP A 10 -2.34 6.41 -28.22
C TRP A 10 -1.26 5.37 -27.95
N ARG A 11 -0.34 5.71 -27.05
CA ARG A 11 0.57 4.77 -26.37
C ARG A 11 0.33 4.85 -24.87
N LEU A 12 0.10 3.69 -24.26
CA LEU A 12 0.02 3.51 -22.81
C LEU A 12 1.29 2.79 -22.35
N ARG A 13 1.94 3.33 -21.31
CA ARG A 13 3.06 2.68 -20.63
C ARG A 13 2.74 2.55 -19.15
N ILE A 14 3.04 1.40 -18.55
CA ILE A 14 3.02 1.19 -17.10
C ILE A 14 4.45 0.94 -16.66
N VAL A 15 4.89 1.70 -15.67
CA VAL A 15 6.28 1.70 -15.19
C VAL A 15 6.29 1.73 -13.66
N PRO A 16 7.36 1.25 -12.99
CA PRO A 16 7.49 1.40 -11.56
C PRO A 16 7.57 2.88 -11.21
N ASP A 17 6.95 3.24 -10.08
CA ASP A 17 7.03 4.59 -9.54
C ASP A 17 8.47 4.83 -9.04
N PRO A 18 9.19 5.85 -9.58
CA PRO A 18 10.54 6.14 -9.15
C PRO A 18 10.60 6.79 -7.75
N GLU A 19 9.51 7.39 -7.28
CA GLU A 19 9.45 8.13 -6.01
C GLU A 19 8.14 7.80 -5.26
N PRO A 20 7.92 6.52 -4.89
CA PRO A 20 6.67 6.10 -4.27
C PRO A 20 6.49 6.74 -2.89
N LEU A 21 5.31 7.32 -2.66
CA LEU A 21 4.91 7.82 -1.35
C LEU A 21 4.74 6.66 -0.37
N ASN A 22 5.49 6.62 0.74
CA ASN A 22 5.28 5.67 1.82
C ASN A 22 3.82 5.74 2.32
N PRO A 23 3.06 4.63 2.37
CA PRO A 23 1.63 4.70 2.71
C PRO A 23 1.39 5.07 4.18
N ARG A 24 2.43 5.05 5.03
CA ARG A 24 2.38 5.58 6.40
C ARG A 24 2.41 7.11 6.46
N ASP A 25 2.92 7.77 5.43
CA ASP A 25 2.99 9.24 5.32
C ASP A 25 1.74 9.84 4.64
N ALA A 26 0.77 8.99 4.26
CA ALA A 26 -0.53 9.39 3.73
C ALA A 26 -1.53 9.68 4.88
N ASP A 27 -2.75 9.14 4.81
CA ASP A 27 -3.75 9.25 5.87
C ASP A 27 -4.23 7.85 6.31
N PRO A 28 -3.37 7.07 7.00
CA PRO A 28 -3.76 5.74 7.47
C PRO A 28 -4.76 5.82 8.63
N LEU A 29 -5.70 4.88 8.68
CA LEU A 29 -6.66 4.73 9.78
C LEU A 29 -5.95 4.33 11.08
N SER A 30 -4.96 3.44 11.00
CA SER A 30 -4.23 2.94 12.17
C SER A 30 -2.91 3.64 12.37
N THR A 31 -2.42 3.63 13.61
CA THR A 31 -1.07 4.07 13.98
C THR A 31 -0.21 2.86 14.32
N TRP A 32 1.00 2.78 13.78
CA TRP A 32 1.92 1.67 13.95
C TRP A 32 3.13 2.09 14.78
N VAL A 33 3.41 1.35 15.85
CA VAL A 33 4.51 1.63 16.78
C VAL A 33 5.42 0.41 16.81
N CYS A 34 6.67 0.55 16.36
CA CYS A 34 7.57 -0.57 16.13
C CYS A 34 8.94 -0.36 16.78
N TRP A 35 9.47 -1.43 17.37
CA TRP A 35 10.82 -1.52 17.92
C TRP A 35 11.62 -2.53 17.10
N HIS A 36 12.40 -2.05 16.12
CA HIS A 36 13.31 -2.89 15.35
C HIS A 36 14.72 -2.24 15.28
N PRO A 37 15.79 -2.99 15.56
CA PRO A 37 17.14 -2.45 15.64
C PRO A 37 17.77 -2.17 14.27
N ARG A 38 17.24 -2.77 13.19
CA ARG A 38 17.81 -2.65 11.84
C ARG A 38 16.96 -1.81 10.88
N TYR A 39 15.66 -1.68 11.14
CA TYR A 39 14.71 -1.09 10.20
C TYR A 39 13.84 -0.09 10.94
N THR A 40 13.58 1.05 10.30
CA THR A 40 12.54 1.98 10.74
C THR A 40 11.24 1.51 10.10
N LEU A 41 10.28 1.09 10.92
CA LEU A 41 9.00 0.53 10.47
C LEU A 41 7.84 1.27 11.15
N GLY A 42 6.72 1.40 10.44
CA GLY A 42 5.55 2.08 10.96
C GLY A 42 5.78 3.57 11.18
N ASP A 43 5.09 4.13 12.18
CA ASP A 43 5.08 5.56 12.43
C ASP A 43 6.13 5.95 13.48
N SER A 44 6.60 7.20 13.40
CA SER A 44 7.56 7.73 14.37
C SER A 44 6.95 7.83 15.77
N HIS A 45 7.72 7.47 16.79
CA HIS A 45 7.30 7.54 18.19
C HIS A 45 8.48 7.65 19.16
N ASP A 46 8.21 8.11 20.38
CA ASP A 46 9.23 8.29 21.42
C ASP A 46 9.22 7.22 22.52
N TYR A 47 8.32 6.21 22.43
CA TYR A 47 8.25 5.14 23.41
C TYR A 47 9.52 4.28 23.42
N ALA A 48 10.25 4.29 24.53
CA ALA A 48 11.48 3.51 24.66
C ALA A 48 11.21 2.00 24.75
N ARG A 49 10.04 1.61 25.31
CA ARG A 49 9.67 0.20 25.52
C ARG A 49 8.20 -0.07 25.19
N PRO A 50 7.87 -1.28 24.71
CA PRO A 50 6.48 -1.68 24.44
C PRO A 50 5.52 -1.52 25.62
N GLN A 51 5.98 -1.79 26.86
CA GLN A 51 5.12 -1.74 28.04
C GLN A 51 4.64 -0.31 28.35
N GLU A 52 5.50 0.68 28.13
CA GLU A 52 5.17 2.10 28.31
C GLU A 52 4.09 2.54 27.31
N PHE A 53 4.29 2.20 26.03
CA PHE A 53 3.31 2.42 24.98
C PHE A 53 1.96 1.77 25.31
N LEU A 54 1.96 0.49 25.68
CA LEU A 54 0.72 -0.24 25.98
C LEU A 54 -0.02 0.42 27.15
N ALA A 55 0.68 0.79 28.22
CA ALA A 55 0.08 1.49 29.36
C ALA A 55 -0.54 2.83 28.95
N ALA A 56 0.15 3.60 28.10
CA ALA A 56 -0.32 4.90 27.62
C ALA A 56 -1.57 4.79 26.73
N ILE A 57 -1.65 3.78 25.86
CA ILE A 57 -2.69 3.71 24.83
C ILE A 57 -3.93 2.91 25.22
N THR A 58 -3.80 1.92 26.12
CA THR A 58 -4.88 1.01 26.52
C THR A 58 -6.19 1.72 26.92
N PRO A 59 -6.17 2.84 27.68
CA PRO A 59 -7.40 3.54 28.04
C PRO A 59 -8.17 4.13 26.84
N ARG A 60 -7.51 4.33 25.70
CA ARG A 60 -8.04 5.07 24.53
C ARG A 60 -8.22 4.19 23.30
N VAL A 61 -7.53 3.05 23.24
CA VAL A 61 -7.51 2.16 22.08
C VAL A 61 -8.85 1.46 21.86
N ALA A 62 -9.33 1.45 20.60
CA ALA A 62 -10.48 0.65 20.20
C ALA A 62 -10.03 -0.77 19.86
N LEU A 63 -9.03 -0.88 18.97
CA LEU A 63 -8.45 -2.13 18.51
C LEU A 63 -6.93 -2.00 18.49
N ILE A 64 -6.25 -3.07 18.86
CA ILE A 64 -4.79 -3.19 18.81
C ILE A 64 -4.44 -4.56 18.27
N PHE A 65 -3.48 -4.60 17.35
CA PHE A 65 -3.00 -5.79 16.68
C PHE A 65 -1.50 -5.90 16.88
N PRO A 66 -0.95 -7.09 17.17
CA PRO A 66 0.48 -7.30 17.08
C PRO A 66 0.93 -7.11 15.63
N LEU A 67 2.11 -6.52 15.42
CA LEU A 67 2.72 -6.40 14.11
C LEU A 67 3.98 -7.26 14.06
N TYR A 68 4.02 -8.21 13.13
CA TYR A 68 5.13 -9.12 12.89
C TYR A 68 5.91 -8.68 11.66
N LEU A 69 7.23 -8.89 11.70
CA LEU A 69 8.11 -8.76 10.55
C LEU A 69 8.67 -10.15 10.21
N TYR A 70 8.76 -10.43 8.92
CA TYR A 70 9.50 -11.52 8.31
C TYR A 70 10.59 -10.93 7.42
N ASP A 71 11.84 -11.31 7.68
CA ASP A 71 13.05 -10.80 7.02
C ASP A 71 13.77 -11.96 6.32
N HIS A 72 13.37 -12.28 5.08
CA HIS A 72 13.88 -13.43 4.33
C HIS A 72 13.92 -13.13 2.83
N SER A 73 15.03 -12.56 2.35
CA SER A 73 15.23 -12.06 0.98
C SER A 73 14.35 -10.85 0.60
N GLY A 74 13.62 -10.31 1.57
CA GLY A 74 12.70 -9.19 1.46
C GLY A 74 12.04 -8.97 2.81
N LEU A 75 11.46 -7.78 3.01
CA LEU A 75 10.74 -7.45 4.23
C LEU A 75 9.24 -7.61 4.00
N THR A 76 8.59 -8.36 4.88
CA THR A 76 7.13 -8.49 4.88
C THR A 76 6.61 -8.32 6.29
N VAL A 77 5.57 -7.50 6.46
CA VAL A 77 4.86 -7.32 7.72
C VAL A 77 3.50 -8.01 7.71
N SER A 78 3.01 -8.40 8.89
CA SER A 78 1.69 -9.03 9.05
C SER A 78 1.10 -8.74 10.42
N LEU A 79 -0.23 -8.74 10.53
CA LEU A 79 -0.94 -8.71 11.82
C LEU A 79 -0.90 -10.06 12.55
N ASP A 80 -0.49 -11.13 11.86
CA ASP A 80 -0.43 -12.49 12.39
C ASP A 80 1.00 -13.03 12.33
N SER A 81 1.32 -13.94 13.26
CA SER A 81 2.64 -14.58 13.29
C SER A 81 2.92 -15.39 12.02
N PHE A 82 4.16 -15.36 11.52
CA PHE A 82 4.59 -16.16 10.38
C PHE A 82 4.93 -17.62 10.75
N LEU A 83 5.00 -17.94 12.05
CA LEU A 83 5.30 -19.30 12.52
C LEU A 83 4.28 -20.31 11.98
N GLY A 84 4.79 -21.35 11.31
CA GLY A 84 3.97 -22.38 10.66
C GLY A 84 3.31 -21.95 9.34
N ARG A 85 3.48 -20.69 8.91
CA ARG A 85 2.92 -20.14 7.66
C ARG A 85 3.99 -19.79 6.62
N ALA A 86 5.23 -19.56 7.04
CA ALA A 86 6.34 -19.23 6.15
C ALA A 86 7.58 -20.11 6.42
N PRO A 87 8.41 -20.38 5.39
CA PRO A 87 9.70 -21.06 5.56
C PRO A 87 10.57 -20.33 6.58
N HIS A 88 11.33 -21.07 7.38
CA HIS A 88 12.33 -20.52 8.31
C HIS A 88 11.83 -19.44 9.29
N ALA A 89 10.52 -19.24 9.45
CA ALA A 89 9.94 -18.18 10.27
C ALA A 89 10.38 -18.25 11.75
N ALA A 90 10.78 -19.42 12.24
CA ALA A 90 11.35 -19.58 13.59
C ALA A 90 12.64 -18.77 13.81
N TRP A 91 13.35 -18.42 12.74
CA TRP A 91 14.59 -17.62 12.76
C TRP A 91 14.38 -16.24 12.15
N ASP A 92 13.62 -16.17 11.06
CA ASP A 92 13.52 -14.98 10.22
C ASP A 92 12.29 -14.12 10.53
N SER A 93 11.46 -14.52 11.51
CA SER A 93 10.30 -13.74 11.91
C SER A 93 10.26 -13.42 13.40
N ARG A 94 9.67 -12.28 13.74
CA ARG A 94 9.33 -11.90 15.12
C ARG A 94 8.24 -10.85 15.16
N GLN A 95 7.61 -10.70 16.32
CA GLN A 95 6.81 -9.50 16.59
C GLN A 95 7.75 -8.30 16.73
N VAL A 96 7.45 -7.22 16.00
CA VAL A 96 8.24 -5.98 15.99
C VAL A 96 7.49 -4.79 16.56
N GLY A 97 6.17 -4.88 16.71
CA GLY A 97 5.39 -3.73 17.15
C GLY A 97 3.91 -4.01 17.34
N PHE A 98 3.13 -2.94 17.25
CA PHE A 98 1.68 -2.95 17.27
C PHE A 98 1.10 -1.96 16.26
N ALA A 99 0.03 -2.35 15.60
CA ALA A 99 -0.88 -1.45 14.89
C ALA A 99 -2.09 -1.20 15.78
N TYR A 100 -2.51 0.04 15.98
CA TYR A 100 -3.65 0.37 16.83
C TYR A 100 -4.55 1.44 16.22
N VAL A 101 -5.83 1.44 16.61
CA VAL A 101 -6.81 2.45 16.22
C VAL A 101 -7.50 2.97 17.47
N LEU A 102 -7.62 4.29 17.61
CA LEU A 102 -8.26 4.91 18.78
C LEU A 102 -9.79 4.85 18.70
N ARG A 103 -10.45 4.82 19.87
CA ARG A 103 -11.92 4.93 19.96
C ARG A 103 -12.45 6.19 19.29
N SER A 104 -11.74 7.32 19.41
CA SER A 104 -12.11 8.57 18.75
C SER A 104 -12.04 8.44 17.23
N THR A 105 -10.96 7.87 16.69
CA THR A 105 -10.77 7.66 15.26
C THR A 105 -11.87 6.78 14.68
N VAL A 106 -12.17 5.62 15.29
CA VAL A 106 -13.26 4.74 14.81
C VAL A 106 -14.61 5.46 14.84
N ARG A 107 -14.89 6.24 15.88
CA ARG A 107 -16.17 6.98 15.98
C ARG A 107 -16.31 8.06 14.92
N GLN A 108 -15.23 8.78 14.65
CA GLN A 108 -15.18 9.81 13.62
C GLN A 108 -15.32 9.20 12.22
N GLU A 109 -14.50 8.20 11.91
CA GLU A 109 -14.44 7.54 10.60
C GLU A 109 -15.80 6.95 10.19
N TYR A 110 -16.48 6.27 11.12
CA TYR A 110 -17.74 5.59 10.81
C TYR A 110 -18.99 6.37 11.25
N GLY A 111 -18.84 7.56 11.83
CA GLY A 111 -19.97 8.36 12.31
C GLY A 111 -20.83 7.67 13.39
N ILE A 112 -20.18 6.94 14.32
CA ILE A 112 -20.87 6.11 15.32
C ILE A 112 -20.54 6.51 16.76
N SER A 113 -21.40 6.15 17.71
CA SER A 113 -21.15 6.32 19.15
C SER A 113 -20.64 5.05 19.84
N ARG A 114 -21.14 3.87 19.42
CA ARG A 114 -20.81 2.56 19.97
C ARG A 114 -20.10 1.69 18.94
N ILE A 115 -18.95 1.13 19.32
CA ILE A 115 -18.21 0.18 18.52
C ILE A 115 -18.84 -1.20 18.73
N THR A 116 -19.37 -1.78 17.65
CA THR A 116 -19.98 -3.12 17.61
C THR A 116 -19.01 -4.14 16.99
N PRO A 117 -19.28 -5.45 17.08
CA PRO A 117 -18.47 -6.46 16.40
C PRO A 117 -18.36 -6.25 14.89
N ILE A 118 -19.44 -5.80 14.23
CA ILE A 118 -19.42 -5.49 12.79
C ILE A 118 -18.43 -4.37 12.48
N ILE A 119 -18.41 -3.31 13.31
CA ILE A 119 -17.44 -2.22 13.16
C ILE A 119 -16.02 -2.70 13.44
N HIS A 120 -15.86 -3.56 14.46
CA HIS A 120 -14.57 -4.16 14.76
C HIS A 120 -13.99 -4.90 13.54
N ASP A 121 -14.80 -5.71 12.86
CA ASP A 121 -14.37 -6.43 11.66
C ASP A 121 -14.04 -5.50 10.49
N LYS A 122 -14.82 -4.41 10.31
CA LYS A 122 -14.49 -3.38 9.32
C LYS A 122 -13.15 -2.71 9.58
N VAL A 123 -12.88 -2.34 10.84
CA VAL A 123 -11.61 -1.75 11.24
C VAL A 123 -10.46 -2.72 10.99
N ARG A 124 -10.59 -3.99 11.41
CA ARG A 124 -9.57 -5.01 11.16
C ARG A 124 -9.24 -5.12 9.67
N ARG A 125 -10.26 -5.27 8.81
CA ARG A 125 -10.05 -5.37 7.35
C ARG A 125 -9.36 -4.13 6.78
N ARG A 126 -9.70 -2.93 7.27
CA ARG A 126 -9.03 -1.70 6.84
C ARG A 126 -7.54 -1.70 7.23
N VAL A 127 -7.20 -2.16 8.43
CA VAL A 127 -5.79 -2.29 8.86
C VAL A 127 -5.05 -3.39 8.08
N GLU A 128 -5.73 -4.48 7.71
CA GLU A 128 -5.15 -5.51 6.83
C GLU A 128 -4.82 -4.95 5.43
N VAL A 129 -5.65 -4.04 4.90
CA VAL A 129 -5.34 -3.31 3.65
C VAL A 129 -4.12 -2.41 3.82
N GLU A 130 -4.00 -1.66 4.92
CA GLU A 130 -2.79 -0.86 5.19
C GLU A 130 -1.52 -1.72 5.28
N VAL A 131 -1.63 -2.93 5.84
CA VAL A 131 -0.55 -3.92 5.86
C VAL A 131 -0.18 -4.38 4.45
N GLN A 132 -1.17 -4.62 3.60
CA GLN A 132 -0.94 -4.99 2.21
C GLN A 132 -0.25 -3.87 1.42
N GLU A 133 -0.74 -2.63 1.54
CA GLU A 133 -0.15 -1.44 0.90
C GLU A 133 1.30 -1.23 1.35
N TYR A 134 1.57 -1.34 2.65
CA TYR A 134 2.94 -1.22 3.17
C TYR A 134 3.85 -2.36 2.69
N ASN A 135 3.33 -3.58 2.52
CA ASN A 135 4.10 -4.66 1.91
C ASN A 135 4.41 -4.37 0.45
N GLN A 136 3.45 -3.89 -0.34
CA GLN A 136 3.71 -3.45 -1.72
C GLN A 136 4.78 -2.35 -1.76
N TYR A 137 4.73 -1.40 -0.80
CA TYR A 137 5.79 -0.40 -0.63
C TYR A 137 7.17 -1.02 -0.39
N LEU A 138 7.27 -1.96 0.55
CA LEU A 138 8.53 -2.64 0.89
C LEU A 138 9.12 -3.45 -0.27
N HIS A 139 8.28 -3.97 -1.16
CA HIS A 139 8.71 -4.74 -2.34
C HIS A 139 8.93 -3.88 -3.59
N GLY A 140 8.57 -2.59 -3.54
CA GLY A 140 8.63 -1.70 -4.71
C GLY A 140 7.53 -1.95 -5.75
N ASP A 141 6.44 -2.60 -5.33
CA ASP A 141 5.27 -2.88 -6.17
C ASP A 141 4.34 -1.66 -6.21
N ILE A 142 4.88 -0.52 -6.62
CA ILE A 142 4.13 0.70 -6.89
C ILE A 142 4.42 1.14 -8.32
N TYR A 143 3.38 1.55 -9.01
CA TYR A 143 3.43 1.85 -10.44
C TYR A 143 2.78 3.18 -10.75
N GLY A 144 3.18 3.74 -11.89
CA GLY A 144 2.45 4.80 -12.58
C GLY A 144 2.21 4.43 -14.03
N PHE A 145 1.34 5.18 -14.68
CA PHE A 145 1.13 5.10 -16.12
C PHE A 145 1.49 6.41 -16.82
N LEU A 146 1.83 6.28 -18.10
CA LEU A 146 2.00 7.38 -19.02
C LEU A 146 1.11 7.13 -20.24
N VAL A 147 0.32 8.14 -20.60
CA VAL A 147 -0.44 8.21 -21.86
C VAL A 147 0.22 9.23 -22.76
N GLU A 148 0.55 8.81 -23.98
CA GLU A 148 1.14 9.66 -25.00
C GLU A 148 0.29 9.60 -26.27
N ALA A 149 0.01 10.77 -26.86
CA ALA A 149 -0.63 10.86 -28.16
C ALA A 149 0.37 10.46 -29.24
N LYS A 150 -0.02 9.50 -30.07
CA LYS A 150 0.77 8.99 -31.19
C LYS A 150 0.36 9.71 -32.47
N SER A 151 1.34 10.30 -33.14
CA SER A 151 1.16 10.92 -34.45
C SER A 151 2.27 10.49 -35.41
N VAL A 152 2.05 10.64 -36.72
CA VAL A 152 3.05 10.39 -37.75
C VAL A 152 3.19 11.67 -38.57
N CYS A 153 4.39 12.23 -38.65
CA CYS A 153 4.61 13.44 -39.45
C CYS A 153 4.67 13.13 -40.95
N ASP A 154 4.66 14.17 -41.78
CA ASP A 154 4.73 14.06 -43.25
C ASP A 154 6.02 13.36 -43.76
N HIS A 155 7.04 13.25 -42.91
CA HIS A 155 8.28 12.50 -43.20
C HIS A 155 8.19 11.01 -42.79
N GLY A 156 7.05 10.53 -42.31
CA GLY A 156 6.83 9.15 -41.89
C GLY A 156 7.39 8.80 -40.50
N MET A 157 7.87 9.78 -39.74
CA MET A 157 8.39 9.56 -38.38
C MET A 157 7.25 9.57 -37.36
N VAL A 158 7.25 8.59 -36.46
CA VAL A 158 6.30 8.51 -35.34
C VAL A 158 6.73 9.45 -34.21
N HIS A 159 5.80 10.24 -33.72
CA HIS A 159 5.96 11.12 -32.57
C HIS A 159 5.03 10.67 -31.45
N TYR A 160 5.49 10.89 -30.22
CA TYR A 160 4.74 10.60 -29.00
C TYR A 160 4.77 11.84 -28.14
N ASP A 161 3.62 12.49 -28.00
CA ASP A 161 3.47 13.69 -27.20
C ASP A 161 2.83 13.31 -25.86
N PRO A 162 3.46 13.59 -24.70
CA PRO A 162 2.89 13.29 -23.40
C PRO A 162 1.54 13.98 -23.20
N VAL A 163 0.54 13.21 -22.75
CA VAL A 163 -0.81 13.73 -22.47
C VAL A 163 -1.14 13.62 -20.99
N GLU A 164 -0.87 12.47 -20.38
CA GLU A 164 -1.18 12.24 -18.98
C GLU A 164 -0.12 11.34 -18.34
N SER A 165 0.16 11.59 -17.07
CA SER A 165 0.92 10.68 -16.23
C SER A 165 0.38 10.73 -14.81
N VAL A 166 0.01 9.58 -14.27
CA VAL A 166 -0.46 9.44 -12.88
C VAL A 166 0.33 8.32 -12.22
N TRP A 167 0.67 8.50 -10.95
CA TRP A 167 1.62 7.69 -10.18
C TRP A 167 1.00 7.26 -8.84
N GLY A 168 1.68 6.42 -8.08
CA GLY A 168 1.22 5.98 -6.76
C GLY A 168 0.19 4.84 -6.75
N PHE A 169 0.13 3.99 -7.78
CA PHE A 169 -0.77 2.84 -7.80
C PHE A 169 -0.11 1.61 -7.18
N TYR A 170 -0.69 1.15 -6.07
CA TYR A 170 -0.18 0.07 -5.24
C TYR A 170 -0.60 -1.31 -5.74
N GLY A 171 0.38 -2.14 -6.12
CA GLY A 171 0.18 -3.47 -6.69
C GLY A 171 0.19 -3.51 -8.22
N ASP A 172 0.37 -4.71 -8.76
CA ASP A 172 0.57 -5.00 -10.18
C ASP A 172 -0.68 -5.54 -10.91
N ASP A 173 -1.79 -5.77 -10.20
CA ASP A 173 -3.09 -6.02 -10.82
C ASP A 173 -3.80 -4.70 -11.13
N TRP A 174 -3.62 -4.24 -12.38
CA TRP A 174 -4.13 -2.97 -12.88
C TRP A 174 -5.66 -2.85 -12.88
N ASN A 175 -6.38 -3.99 -12.78
CA ASN A 175 -7.84 -3.99 -12.75
C ASN A 175 -8.40 -3.66 -11.37
N VAL A 176 -7.59 -3.77 -10.32
CA VAL A 176 -8.04 -3.59 -8.93
C VAL A 176 -7.24 -2.56 -8.15
N ASN A 177 -6.04 -2.16 -8.61
CA ASN A 177 -5.23 -1.14 -7.95
C ASN A 177 -5.70 0.31 -8.19
N GLY A 178 -6.84 0.50 -8.88
CA GLY A 178 -7.43 1.80 -9.17
C GLY A 178 -6.86 2.54 -10.38
N LEU A 179 -5.80 2.03 -11.02
CA LEU A 179 -5.17 2.66 -12.18
C LEU A 179 -6.16 2.85 -13.34
N ALA A 180 -6.95 1.80 -13.60
CA ALA A 180 -7.92 1.80 -14.69
C ALA A 180 -8.96 2.92 -14.58
N ASP A 181 -9.25 3.45 -13.39
CA ASP A 181 -10.27 4.49 -13.19
C ASP A 181 -9.85 5.85 -13.76
N PHE A 182 -8.55 6.05 -13.98
CA PHE A 182 -8.00 7.29 -14.55
C PHE A 182 -7.90 7.25 -16.08
N LEU A 183 -7.99 6.07 -16.69
CA LEU A 183 -7.85 5.94 -18.14
C LEU A 183 -9.14 6.31 -18.88
N SER A 184 -8.98 7.10 -19.95
CA SER A 184 -10.07 7.39 -20.89
C SER A 184 -10.56 6.12 -21.61
N ASP A 185 -11.79 6.16 -22.12
CA ASP A 185 -12.38 5.03 -22.85
C ASP A 185 -11.59 4.64 -24.11
N GLU A 186 -10.87 5.58 -24.72
CA GLU A 186 -10.03 5.32 -25.90
C GLU A 186 -8.72 4.60 -25.55
N VAL A 187 -8.21 4.80 -24.33
CA VAL A 187 -6.95 4.22 -23.85
C VAL A 187 -7.18 2.90 -23.11
N ARG A 188 -8.31 2.74 -22.41
CA ARG A 188 -8.65 1.55 -21.62
C ARG A 188 -8.47 0.20 -22.36
N PRO A 189 -8.78 0.06 -23.66
CA PRO A 189 -8.50 -1.18 -24.40
C PRO A 189 -7.01 -1.56 -24.45
N LEU A 190 -6.10 -0.58 -24.39
CA LEU A 190 -4.65 -0.84 -24.33
C LEU A 190 -4.24 -1.49 -23.03
N LEU A 191 -4.91 -1.17 -21.91
CA LEU A 191 -4.65 -1.81 -20.61
C LEU A 191 -4.98 -3.30 -20.65
N GLN A 192 -6.09 -3.68 -21.31
CA GLN A 192 -6.49 -5.08 -21.47
C GLN A 192 -5.49 -5.89 -22.31
N ALA A 193 -4.76 -5.24 -23.21
CA ALA A 193 -3.70 -5.87 -24.00
C ALA A 193 -2.40 -6.10 -23.21
N LEU A 194 -2.29 -5.51 -22.01
CA LEU A 194 -1.14 -5.67 -21.11
C LEU A 194 -1.36 -6.72 -20.02
N ALA A 195 -2.59 -7.20 -19.84
CA ALA A 195 -3.00 -8.17 -18.83
C ALA A 195 -2.77 -9.62 -19.27
#